data_AF-A0A353FCZ9-F1
#
_entry.id   AF-A0A353FCZ9-F1
#
_cell.length_a   1.000
_cell.length_b   1.000
_cell.length_c   1.000
_cell.angle_alpha   90.00
_cell.angle_beta   90.00
_cell.angle_gamma   90.00
#
_symmetry.space_group_name_H-M   'P 1'
#
loop_
_entity.id
_entity.type
_entity.pdbx_description
1 polymer ?
#
loop_
_entity_poly.entity_id
_entity_poly.type
_entity_poly.pdbx_seq_one_letter_code
_entity_poly.pdbx_strand_id
1 'polypeptide(L)' 'MIKIIGLVLLIVGALGLIFGLIGIFGQNLIAINAWAMAILGIIFFTSGTGMLKRRKDTDEVD' A
#
# COMPACT_ATOMS: atom_id res chain seq x y z
N MET A 1 -16.15 5.19 7.31
CA MET A 1 -15.54 3.88 7.64
C MET A 1 -14.58 3.39 6.55
N ILE A 2 -14.99 3.28 5.27
CA ILE A 2 -14.11 2.88 4.14
C ILE A 2 -12.88 3.81 3.95
N LYS A 3 -13.03 5.09 4.31
CA LYS A 3 -11.99 6.14 4.23
C LYS A 3 -10.78 5.84 5.12
N ILE A 4 -11.00 5.29 6.32
CA ILE A 4 -9.94 4.96 7.28
C ILE A 4 -9.18 3.72 6.80
N ILE A 5 -9.89 2.72 6.27
CA ILE A 5 -9.30 1.48 5.73
C ILE A 5 -8.39 1.79 4.54
N GLY A 6 -8.85 2.60 3.59
CA GLY A 6 -8.03 3.01 2.43
C GLY A 6 -6.79 3.80 2.84
N LEU A 7 -6.90 4.66 3.87
CA LEU A 7 -5.77 5.45 4.37
C LEU A 7 -4.73 4.58 5.08
N VAL A 8 -5.16 3.65 5.93
CA VAL A 8 -4.26 2.68 6.57
C VAL A 8 -3.59 1.80 5.52
N LEU A 9 -4.33 1.30 4.53
CA LEU A 9 -3.79 0.47 3.46
C LEU A 9 -2.74 1.22 2.61
N LEU A 10 -2.96 2.51 2.36
CA LEU A 10 -2.00 3.36 1.68
C LEU A 10 -0.71 3.54 2.49
N ILE A 11 -0.82 3.83 3.80
CA ILE A 11 0.35 4.01 4.67
C ILE A 11 1.15 2.72 4.79
N VAL A 12 0.48 1.58 5.02
CA VAL A 12 1.14 0.28 5.12
C VAL A 12 1.77 -0.13 3.78
N GLY A 13 1.08 0.09 2.67
CA GLY A 13 1.62 -0.16 1.32
C GLY A 13 2.84 0.70 1.01
N ALA A 14 2.82 1.99 1.37
CA ALA A 14 3.95 2.91 1.18
C ALA A 14 5.17 2.48 2.01
N LEU A 15 4.97 2.12 3.28
CA LEU A 15 6.03 1.61 4.14
C LEU A 15 6.62 0.31 3.58
N GLY A 16 5.77 -0.64 3.19
CA GLY A 16 6.20 -1.89 2.57
C GLY A 16 7.02 -1.69 1.29
N LEU A 17 6.67 -0.67 0.48
CA LEU A 17 7.42 -0.27 -0.71
C LEU A 17 8.80 0.29 -0.36
N ILE A 18 8.88 1.19 0.62
CA ILE A 18 10.15 1.78 1.06
C ILE A 18 11.09 0.68 1.57
N PHE A 19 10.59 -0.19 2.46
CA PHE A 19 11.37 -1.30 2.98
C PHE A 19 11.76 -2.31 1.89
N GLY A 20 10.86 -2.64 0.97
CA GLY A 20 11.14 -3.52 -0.15
C GLY A 20 12.21 -2.96 -1.10
N LEU A 21 12.15 -1.68 -1.44
CA LEU A 21 13.15 -1.00 -2.28
C LEU A 21 14.52 -0.97 -1.59
N ILE A 22 14.56 -0.66 -0.30
CA ILE A 22 15.79 -0.70 0.49
C ILE A 22 16.37 -2.13 0.51
N GLY A 23 15.54 -3.16 0.61
CA GLY A 23 16.00 -4.56 0.56
C GLY A 23 16.46 -5.03 -0.82
N ILE A 24 15.95 -4.44 -1.91
CA ILE A 24 16.34 -4.78 -3.29
C ILE A 24 17.66 -4.11 -3.68
N PHE A 25 17.80 -2.81 -3.39
CA PHE A 25 18.95 -2.00 -3.84
C PHE A 25 20.01 -1.79 -2.76
N GLY A 26 19.67 -1.97 -1.49
CA GLY A 26 20.54 -1.75 -0.34
C GLY A 26 20.91 -3.06 0.36
N GLN A 27 21.10 -2.98 1.69
CA GLN A 27 21.37 -4.14 2.52
C GLN A 27 20.06 -4.91 2.80
N ASN A 28 20.16 -6.23 2.90
CA ASN A 28 19.03 -7.09 3.19
C ASN A 28 18.59 -6.91 4.65
N LEU A 29 17.80 -5.85 4.89
CA LEU A 29 17.32 -5.40 6.20
C LEU A 29 16.09 -6.18 6.67
N ILE A 30 15.57 -7.08 5.84
CA ILE A 30 14.32 -7.82 6.06
C ILE A 30 14.64 -9.31 5.97
N ALA A 31 14.18 -10.10 6.93
CA ALA A 31 14.31 -11.57 6.90
C ALA A 31 13.39 -12.24 5.86
N ILE A 32 12.67 -11.46 5.06
CA ILE A 32 11.74 -11.89 4.02
C ILE A 32 12.33 -11.46 2.67
N ASN A 33 12.01 -12.22 1.61
CA ASN A 33 12.40 -11.88 0.25
C ASN A 33 12.00 -10.43 -0.12
N ALA A 34 12.99 -9.58 -0.37
CA ALA A 34 12.80 -8.15 -0.62
C ALA A 34 11.89 -7.86 -1.84
N TRP A 35 11.95 -8.70 -2.88
CA TRP A 35 11.07 -8.60 -4.04
C TRP A 35 9.61 -8.88 -3.69
N ALA A 36 9.36 -9.88 -2.86
CA ALA A 36 8.01 -10.16 -2.37
C ALA A 36 7.45 -8.97 -1.57
N MET A 37 8.26 -8.37 -0.69
CA MET A 37 7.86 -7.19 0.09
C MET A 37 7.57 -5.98 -0.80
N ALA A 38 8.40 -5.73 -1.82
CA ALA A 38 8.21 -4.64 -2.76
C ALA A 38 6.94 -4.83 -3.61
N ILE A 39 6.69 -6.03 -4.13
CA ILE A 39 5.49 -6.34 -4.93
C ILE A 39 4.23 -6.19 -4.08
N LEU A 40 4.22 -6.71 -2.86
CA LEU A 40 3.10 -6.54 -1.92
C LEU A 40 2.86 -5.06 -1.59
N GLY A 41 3.94 -4.30 -1.36
CA GLY A 41 3.87 -2.85 -1.16
C GLY A 41 3.21 -2.14 -2.34
N ILE A 42 3.59 -2.47 -3.58
CA ILE A 42 3.00 -1.90 -4.80
C ILE A 42 1.50 -2.23 -4.87
N ILE A 43 1.11 -3.49 -4.65
CA ILE A 43 -0.29 -3.91 -4.72
C ILE A 43 -1.14 -3.18 -3.67
N PHE A 44 -0.66 -3.10 -2.42
CA PHE A 44 -1.39 -2.41 -1.36
C PHE A 44 -1.44 -0.90 -1.56
N PHE A 45 -0.36 -0.30 -2.06
CA PHE A 45 -0.33 1.13 -2.36
C PHE A 45 -1.28 1.51 -3.51
N THR A 46 -1.25 0.74 -4.60
CA THR A 46 -2.15 0.96 -5.75
C THR A 46 -3.61 0.66 -5.43
N SER A 47 -3.88 -0.38 -4.64
CA SER A 47 -5.24 -0.69 -4.16
C SER A 47 -5.76 0.35 -3.17
N GLY A 48 -4.94 0.78 -2.21
CA GLY A 48 -5.28 1.83 -1.24
C GLY A 48 -5.56 3.17 -1.91
N THR A 49 -4.70 3.60 -2.83
CA THR A 49 -4.93 4.82 -3.64
C THR A 49 -6.19 4.71 -4.51
N GLY A 50 -6.47 3.54 -5.09
CA GLY A 50 -7.70 3.26 -5.83
C GLY A 50 -8.97 3.39 -4.99
N MET A 51 -8.98 2.81 -3.78
CA MET A 51 -10.07 2.96 -2.82
C MET A 51 -10.27 4.42 -2.37
N LEU A 52 -9.18 5.16 -2.17
CA LEU A 52 -9.22 6.59 -1.81
C LEU A 52 -9.71 7.49 -2.95
N LYS A 53 -9.54 7.08 -4.21
CA LYS A 53 -10.02 7.79 -5.42
C LYS A 53 -11.48 7.50 -5.75
N ARG A 54 -12.03 6.32 -5.42
CA ARG A 54 -13.44 5.94 -5.65
C ARG A 54 -14.40 6.62 -4.67
N ARG A 55 -14.25 7.93 -4.47
CA ARG A 55 -15.07 8.74 -3.55
C ARG A 55 -16.43 9.16 -4.10
N LYS A 56 -16.71 9.01 -5.40
CA LYS A 56 -17.92 9.60 -5.99
C LYS A 56 -19.18 8.73 -5.95
N ASP A 57 -19.06 7.40 -5.88
CA ASP A 57 -20.22 6.51 -6.09
C ASP A 57 -20.88 5.96 -4.81
N THR A 58 -20.44 6.33 -3.60
CA THR A 58 -20.98 5.71 -2.36
C THR A 58 -21.35 6.73 -1.29
N ASP A 59 -21.21 8.03 -1.57
CA ASP A 59 -21.76 9.10 -0.72
C ASP A 59 -23.13 9.62 -1.26
N GLU A 60 -23.67 9.05 -2.36
CA GLU A 60 -25.10 9.18 -2.72
C GLU A 60 -25.89 8.09 -1.99
N VAL A 61 -26.28 8.39 -0.76
CA VAL A 61 -27.36 7.70 -0.06
C VAL A 61 -28.62 8.52 -0.34
N ASP A 62 -29.38 8.12 -1.36
CA ASP A 62 -30.83 8.39 -1.40
C ASP A 62 -31.54 7.48 -0.37
#